data_AF-A0A969CA74-F1
#
_entry.id   AF-A0A969CA74-F1
#
_cell.length_a   1.000
_cell.length_b   1.000
_cell.length_c   1.000
_cell.angle_alpha   90.00
_cell.angle_beta   90.00
_cell.angle_gamma   90.00
#
_symmetry.space_group_name_H-M   'P 1'
#
loop_
_entity.id
_entity.type
_entity.pdbx_description
1 polymer ?
#
loop_
_entity_poly.entity_id
_entity_poly.type
_entity_poly.pdbx_seq_one_letter_code
_entity_poly.pdbx_strand_id
1 'polypeptide(L)'
;MKKPHTLTDRERNLIAIYSQCQLGMTPRQFHVKWGVSYEQIAEICSRSDSTVQGWFKRGKNRRFPTAVDLRHLAVMDFLLEHFEEIPDVLAKLLCPHSEDKKAR
;
A
#
# COMPACT_ATOMS: atom_id res chain seq x y z
N MET A 1 -4.36 -19.67 25.50
CA MET A 1 -4.34 -18.30 24.92
C MET A 1 -3.10 -17.58 25.43
N LYS A 2 -2.23 -17.06 24.56
CA LYS A 2 -1.07 -16.26 25.00
C LYS A 2 -1.56 -14.92 25.52
N LYS A 3 -0.99 -14.45 26.63
CA LYS A 3 -1.27 -13.09 27.14
C LYS A 3 -0.85 -12.07 26.06
N PRO A 4 -1.66 -11.03 25.80
CA PRO A 4 -1.29 -9.99 24.85
C PRO A 4 0.03 -9.33 25.24
N HIS A 5 0.83 -8.94 24.25
CA HIS A 5 2.02 -8.13 24.47
C HIS A 5 1.62 -6.75 25.00
N THR A 6 2.22 -6.33 26.11
CA THR A 6 2.00 -5.00 26.66
C THR A 6 2.89 -4.00 25.93
N LEU A 7 2.29 -2.98 25.32
CA LEU A 7 3.03 -1.94 24.62
C LEU A 7 3.91 -1.13 25.58
N THR A 8 5.15 -0.96 25.19
CA THR A 8 6.10 0.00 25.75
C THR A 8 5.72 1.44 25.37
N ASP A 9 6.27 2.42 26.08
CA ASP A 9 6.04 3.85 25.74
C ASP A 9 6.56 4.21 24.35
N ARG A 10 7.67 3.60 23.93
CA ARG A 10 8.20 3.77 22.58
C ARG A 10 7.21 3.30 21.52
N GLU A 11 6.62 2.11 21.69
CA GLU A 11 5.65 1.55 20.74
C GLU A 11 4.37 2.39 20.72
N ARG A 12 3.89 2.86 21.88
CA ARG A 12 2.74 3.78 21.96
C ARG A 12 3.00 5.09 21.20
N ASN A 13 4.19 5.67 21.39
CA ASN A 13 4.57 6.90 20.68
C ASN A 13 4.65 6.69 19.16
N LEU A 14 5.23 5.57 18.72
CA LEU A 14 5.26 5.24 17.29
C LEU A 14 3.84 5.12 16.72
N ILE A 15 2.94 4.42 17.41
CA ILE A 15 1.52 4.34 16.99
C ILE A 15 0.94 5.74 16.87
N ALA A 16 1.11 6.62 17.87
CA ALA A 16 0.56 7.97 17.84
C ALA A 16 1.06 8.78 16.62
N ILE A 17 2.36 8.73 16.34
CA ILE A 17 2.97 9.40 15.19
C ILE A 17 2.37 8.87 13.87
N TYR A 18 2.34 7.56 13.69
CA TYR A 18 1.86 6.95 12.45
C TYR A 18 0.33 6.99 12.30
N SER A 19 -0.43 7.12 13.39
CA SER A 19 -1.87 7.37 13.36
C SER A 19 -2.22 8.76 12.84
N GLN A 20 -1.33 9.74 13.01
CA GLN A 20 -1.50 11.10 12.51
C GLN A 20 -0.90 11.30 11.12
N CYS A 21 -0.09 10.36 10.65
CA CYS A 21 0.53 10.40 9.32
C CYS A 21 -0.53 10.21 8.22
N GLN A 22 -0.67 11.20 7.34
CA GLN A 22 -1.56 11.15 6.17
C GLN A 22 -0.81 10.64 4.93
N LEU A 23 -0.15 9.49 5.05
CA LEU A 23 0.50 8.86 3.91
C LEU A 23 -0.55 8.44 2.87
N GLY A 24 -0.49 9.03 1.68
CA GLY A 24 -1.44 8.73 0.61
C GLY A 24 -0.95 9.17 -0.77
N MET A 25 -1.32 8.40 -1.78
CA MET A 25 -1.00 8.65 -3.18
C MET A 25 -2.22 8.40 -4.05
N THR A 26 -2.54 9.31 -4.97
CA THR A 26 -3.72 9.15 -5.81
C THR A 26 -3.51 8.07 -6.89
N PRO A 27 -4.58 7.38 -7.34
CA PRO A 27 -4.49 6.41 -8.44
C PRO A 27 -3.85 7.00 -9.70
N ARG A 28 -4.09 8.29 -9.98
CA ARG A 28 -3.51 8.97 -11.13
C ARG A 28 -2.01 9.19 -10.97
N GLN A 29 -1.55 9.60 -9.79
CA GLN A 29 -0.11 9.74 -9.52
C GLN A 29 0.58 8.37 -9.63
N PHE A 30 0.01 7.33 -9.02
CA PHE A 30 0.58 5.99 -9.02
C PHE A 30 0.67 5.41 -10.45
N HIS A 31 -0.43 5.50 -11.20
CA HIS A 31 -0.49 5.09 -12.61
C HIS A 31 0.55 5.82 -13.47
N VAL A 32 0.71 7.13 -13.30
CA VAL A 32 1.67 7.92 -14.09
C VAL A 32 3.11 7.57 -13.71
N LYS A 33 3.40 7.36 -12.43
CA LYS A 33 4.76 7.04 -11.95
C LYS A 33 5.22 5.66 -12.39
N TRP A 34 4.36 4.65 -12.26
CA TRP A 34 4.74 3.24 -12.46
C TRP A 34 4.28 2.63 -13.78
N GLY A 35 3.41 3.30 -14.54
CA GLY A 35 2.88 2.77 -15.79
C GLY A 35 1.99 1.52 -15.64
N VAL A 36 1.44 1.29 -14.43
CA VAL A 36 0.61 0.12 -14.12
C VAL A 36 -0.80 0.22 -14.71
N SER A 37 -1.44 -0.91 -14.95
CA SER A 37 -2.82 -0.97 -15.44
C SER A 37 -3.84 -0.69 -14.33
N TYR A 38 -5.11 -0.49 -14.71
CA TYR A 38 -6.19 -0.29 -13.74
C TYR A 38 -6.49 -1.55 -12.93
N GLU A 39 -6.29 -2.73 -13.53
CA GLU A 39 -6.44 -4.04 -12.89
C GLU A 39 -5.37 -4.23 -11.80
N GLN A 40 -4.11 -3.86 -12.08
CA GLN A 40 -3.05 -3.88 -11.07
C GLN A 40 -3.34 -2.92 -9.91
N ILE A 41 -3.89 -1.73 -10.18
CA ILE A 41 -4.35 -0.81 -9.13
C ILE A 41 -5.50 -1.44 -8.33
N ALA A 42 -6.40 -2.19 -8.98
CA ALA A 42 -7.50 -2.88 -8.31
C ALA A 42 -6.99 -3.99 -7.38
N GLU A 43 -6.00 -4.76 -7.82
CA GLU A 43 -5.31 -5.77 -7.01
C GLU A 43 -4.65 -5.14 -5.78
N ILE A 44 -3.86 -4.07 -5.95
CA ILE A 44 -3.18 -3.38 -4.84
C ILE A 44 -4.18 -2.86 -3.81
N CYS A 45 -5.30 -2.29 -4.26
CA CYS A 45 -6.29 -1.70 -3.38
C CYS A 45 -7.36 -2.69 -2.88
N SER A 46 -7.33 -3.96 -3.29
CA SER A 46 -8.39 -4.95 -3.04
C SER A 46 -9.78 -4.44 -3.46
N ARG A 47 -9.87 -3.88 -4.67
CA ARG A 47 -11.11 -3.36 -5.27
C ARG A 47 -11.46 -4.13 -6.54
N SER A 48 -12.67 -3.93 -7.04
CA SER A 48 -13.03 -4.39 -8.39
C SER A 48 -12.51 -3.44 -9.46
N ASP A 49 -12.19 -3.97 -10.64
CA ASP A 49 -11.75 -3.18 -11.80
C ASP A 49 -12.74 -2.06 -12.14
N SER A 50 -14.04 -2.37 -12.07
CA SER A 50 -15.11 -1.38 -12.31
C SER A 50 -15.10 -0.22 -11.31
N THR A 51 -14.66 -0.47 -10.07
CA THR A 51 -14.47 0.59 -9.07
C THR A 51 -13.30 1.47 -9.44
N VAL A 52 -12.15 0.89 -9.78
CA VAL A 52 -10.95 1.62 -10.16
C VAL A 52 -11.16 2.42 -11.44
N GLN A 53 -11.74 1.82 -12.47
CA GLN A 53 -12.14 2.54 -13.69
C GLN A 53 -13.02 3.76 -13.38
N GLY A 54 -13.91 3.64 -12.38
CA GLY A 54 -14.73 4.73 -11.87
C GLY A 54 -13.94 5.93 -11.31
N TRP A 55 -12.73 5.71 -10.79
CA TRP A 55 -11.85 6.77 -10.27
C TRP A 55 -11.24 7.64 -11.37
N PHE A 56 -11.04 7.07 -12.54
CA PHE A 56 -10.46 7.74 -13.71
C PHE A 56 -11.51 8.41 -14.62
N LYS A 57 -12.81 8.12 -14.41
CA LYS A 57 -13.90 8.78 -15.15
C LYS A 57 -13.97 10.28 -14.84
N ARG A 58 -14.52 11.03 -15.80
CA ARG A 58 -14.87 12.46 -15.67
C ARG A 58 -16.39 12.61 -15.46
N GLY A 59 -16.81 13.71 -14.83
CA GLY A 59 -18.21 14.10 -14.70
C GLY A 59 -18.96 13.46 -13.52
N LYS A 60 -20.30 13.51 -13.59
CA LYS A 60 -21.21 13.20 -12.46
C LYS A 60 -21.14 11.75 -11.95
N ASN A 61 -20.67 10.82 -12.78
CA ASN A 61 -20.56 9.39 -12.41
C ASN A 61 -19.17 9.00 -11.91
N ARG A 62 -18.31 9.98 -11.60
CA ARG A 62 -16.98 9.76 -11.05
C ARG A 62 -17.08 9.23 -9.62
N ARG A 63 -16.33 8.16 -9.34
CA ARG A 63 -16.10 7.67 -7.98
C ARG A 63 -14.78 8.23 -7.46
N PHE A 64 -14.61 8.27 -6.15
CA PHE A 64 -13.37 8.70 -5.53
C PHE A 64 -12.75 7.56 -4.71
N PRO A 65 -11.41 7.42 -4.71
CA PRO A 65 -10.73 6.52 -3.80
C PRO A 65 -10.93 6.98 -2.35
N THR A 66 -11.01 6.02 -1.44
CA THR A 66 -11.02 6.27 0.00
C THR A 66 -9.61 6.53 0.52
N ALA A 67 -9.48 7.06 1.75
CA ALA A 67 -8.18 7.25 2.38
C ALA A 67 -7.37 5.93 2.51
N VAL A 68 -8.06 4.79 2.67
CA VAL A 68 -7.42 3.47 2.71
C VAL A 68 -6.83 3.11 1.35
N ASP A 69 -7.56 3.37 0.26
CA ASP A 69 -7.06 3.12 -1.11
C ASP A 69 -5.82 3.98 -1.40
N LEU A 70 -5.87 5.27 -1.00
CA LEU A 70 -4.73 6.17 -1.15
C LEU A 70 -3.50 5.69 -0.35
N ARG A 71 -3.73 5.18 0.86
CA ARG A 71 -2.67 4.64 1.71
C ARG A 71 -2.07 3.36 1.14
N HIS A 72 -2.87 2.44 0.60
CA HIS A 72 -2.35 1.24 -0.06
C HIS A 72 -1.45 1.58 -1.24
N LEU A 73 -1.85 2.55 -2.07
CA LEU A 73 -1.02 3.00 -3.18
C LEU A 73 0.29 3.63 -2.71
N ALA A 74 0.27 4.44 -1.65
CA ALA A 74 1.49 5.04 -1.11
C ALA A 74 2.41 4.01 -0.44
N VAL A 75 1.86 2.98 0.22
CA VAL A 75 2.66 1.88 0.76
C VAL A 75 3.29 1.06 -0.36
N MET A 76 2.53 0.76 -1.42
CA MET A 76 3.07 0.06 -2.57
C MET A 76 4.14 0.89 -3.30
N ASP A 77 3.94 2.21 -3.38
CA ASP A 77 4.92 3.15 -3.94
C ASP A 77 6.25 3.07 -3.18
N PHE A 78 6.19 3.19 -1.85
CA PHE A 78 7.36 3.06 -0.98
C PHE A 78 8.04 1.70 -1.13
N LEU A 79 7.26 0.61 -1.19
CA LEU A 79 7.82 -0.73 -1.38
C LEU A 79 8.52 -0.85 -2.73
N LEU A 80 7.92 -0.41 -3.82
CA LEU A 80 8.52 -0.50 -5.15
C LEU A 80 9.80 0.35 -5.30
N GLU A 81 9.87 1.50 -4.64
CA GLU A 81 11.08 2.34 -4.65
C GLU A 81 12.24 1.73 -3.85
N HIS A 82 11.93 1.13 -2.70
CA HIS A 82 12.95 0.77 -1.71
C HIS A 82 13.09 -0.73 -1.49
N PHE A 83 12.42 -1.60 -2.27
CA PHE A 83 12.39 -3.04 -2.00
C PHE A 83 13.79 -3.65 -1.90
N GLU A 84 14.71 -3.23 -2.78
CA GLU A 84 16.09 -3.73 -2.82
C GLU A 84 16.96 -3.20 -1.67
N GLU A 85 16.52 -2.14 -0.98
CA GLU A 85 17.19 -1.62 0.22
C GLU A 85 16.74 -2.36 1.49
N ILE A 86 15.63 -3.12 1.44
CA ILE A 86 15.11 -3.86 2.59
C ILE A 86 15.98 -5.11 2.82
N PRO A 87 16.57 -5.28 4.03
CA PRO A 87 17.33 -6.48 4.36
C PRO A 87 16.50 -7.75 4.15
N ASP A 88 17.11 -8.81 3.59
CA ASP A 88 16.38 -10.03 3.20
C ASP A 88 15.57 -10.65 4.36
N VAL A 89 16.09 -10.59 5.58
CA VAL A 89 15.36 -11.07 6.77
C VAL A 89 14.04 -10.33 6.94
N LEU A 90 14.01 -9.02 6.74
CA LEU A 90 12.79 -8.22 6.84
C LEU A 90 11.90 -8.39 5.61
N ALA A 91 12.47 -8.54 4.42
CA ALA A 91 11.72 -8.83 3.21
C ALA A 91 10.94 -10.16 3.33
N LYS A 92 11.57 -11.20 3.90
CA LYS A 92 10.91 -12.48 4.21
C LYS A 92 9.78 -12.32 5.23
N LEU A 93 9.90 -11.41 6.20
CA LEU A 93 8.82 -11.12 7.14
C LEU A 93 7.65 -10.37 6.48
N LEU A 94 7.94 -9.48 5.52
CA LEU A 94 6.93 -8.77 4.74
C LEU A 94 6.19 -9.69 3.77
N CYS A 95 6.92 -10.59 3.11
CA CYS A 95 6.35 -11.58 2.18
C CYS A 95 7.07 -12.93 2.36
N PRO A 96 6.50 -13.85 3.18
CA PRO A 96 7.10 -15.16 3.44
C PRO A 96 7.25 -16.07 2.21
N HIS A 97 6.56 -15.75 1.12
CA HIS A 97 6.60 -16.49 -0.15
C HIS A 97 7.45 -15.81 -1.24
N SER A 98 8.29 -14.83 -0.86
CA SER A 98 9.11 -14.07 -1.83
C SER A 98 10.37 -14.80 -2.31
N GLU A 99 10.77 -15.90 -1.67
CA GLU A 99 11.97 -16.70 -2.02
C GLU A 99 11.97 -17.19 -3.47
N ASP A 100 10.80 -17.42 -4.07
CA ASP A 100 10.69 -17.88 -5.47
C ASP A 100 10.88 -16.76 -6.51
N LYS A 101 10.91 -15.48 -6.10
CA LYS A 101 10.84 -14.33 -7.03
C LYS A 101 12.08 -13.45 -7.11
N LYS A 102 13.01 -13.49 -6.15
CA LYS A 102 14.30 -12.77 -6.25
C LYS A 102 15.34 -13.47 -7.15
N ALA A 103 15.02 -14.66 -7.66
CA ALA A 103 15.89 -15.45 -8.54
C ALA A 103 15.66 -15.21 -10.05
N ARG A 104 14.89 -14.19 -10.44
CA ARG A 104 14.61 -13.88 -11.85
C ARG A 104 14.87 -12.42 -12.19
#